data_AF-A0A1Y2BGI6-F1
#
_entry.id   AF-A0A1Y2BGI6-F1
#
_cell.length_a   1.000
_cell.length_b   1.000
_cell.length_c   1.000
_cell.angle_alpha   90.00
_cell.angle_beta   90.00
_cell.angle_gamma   90.00
#
_symmetry.space_group_name_H-M   'P 1'
#
loop_
_entity.id
_entity.type
_entity.pdbx_description
1 polymer ?
#
loop_
_entity_poly.entity_id
_entity_poly.type
_entity_poly.pdbx_seq_one_letter_code
_entity_poly.pdbx_strand_id
1 'polypeptide(L)'
;MSKDKKFYQNWNSINSLFVIWIGHNDLKCLYRKKTTFEIDKITTELFNLIEKIYEVGARNFLILEIQPQHINPLKQSKKEDILMYNNKIIVKAKNFFKKHLNTNITVYNTFKKIEEIMANCDFFGFKDCVSAWQNNKKNKMEDYLWINNHLSEKGNKILSDDINDILTSLKV
;
A
#
# COMPACT_ATOMS: atom_id res chain seq x y z
N MET A 1 9.37 17.91 -12.05
CA MET A 1 8.35 18.64 -12.84
C MET A 1 8.28 18.00 -14.22
N SER A 2 7.09 17.60 -14.67
CA SER A 2 6.78 16.85 -15.89
C SER A 2 6.55 17.73 -17.11
N LYS A 3 7.23 18.87 -17.20
CA LYS A 3 7.07 19.80 -18.32
C LYS A 3 7.54 19.11 -19.61
N ASP A 4 6.68 19.09 -20.62
CA ASP A 4 6.92 18.58 -21.99
C ASP A 4 6.96 17.06 -22.20
N LYS A 5 6.56 16.25 -21.22
CA LYS A 5 6.31 14.80 -21.45
C LYS A 5 4.91 14.58 -22.01
N LYS A 6 4.79 14.22 -23.30
CA LYS A 6 3.59 13.59 -23.84
C LYS A 6 3.47 12.18 -23.25
N PHE A 7 2.67 12.04 -22.19
CA PHE A 7 2.23 10.72 -21.75
C PHE A 7 1.32 10.16 -22.83
N TYR A 8 1.69 9.00 -23.38
CA TYR A 8 0.94 8.32 -24.42
C TYR A 8 -0.51 8.14 -23.96
N GLN A 9 -1.45 8.72 -24.71
CA GLN A 9 -2.89 8.76 -24.46
C GLN A 9 -3.28 9.65 -23.26
N ASN A 10 -4.14 10.64 -23.51
CA ASN A 10 -4.60 11.56 -22.47
C ASN A 10 -5.34 10.76 -21.38
N TRP A 11 -4.67 10.57 -20.25
CA TRP A 11 -5.35 10.14 -19.04
C TRP A 11 -6.44 11.18 -18.72
N ASN A 12 -7.57 10.70 -18.26
CA ASN A 12 -8.69 11.53 -17.85
C ASN A 12 -9.39 10.89 -16.65
N SER A 13 -10.43 11.56 -16.17
CA SER A 13 -11.23 11.14 -15.03
C SER A 13 -11.93 9.78 -15.20
N ILE A 14 -12.01 9.23 -16.41
CA ILE A 14 -12.79 8.04 -16.75
C ILE A 14 -11.89 6.84 -17.10
N ASN A 15 -10.73 7.07 -17.72
CA ASN A 15 -9.86 6.00 -18.23
C ASN A 15 -8.64 5.70 -17.35
N SER A 16 -8.51 6.34 -16.19
CA SER A 16 -7.30 6.26 -15.36
C SER A 16 -7.59 6.06 -13.88
N LEU A 17 -6.79 5.20 -13.27
CA LEU A 17 -6.73 4.93 -11.83
C LEU A 17 -5.39 5.39 -11.28
N PHE A 18 -5.41 6.21 -10.23
CA PHE A 18 -4.23 6.71 -9.55
C PHE A 18 -3.96 5.86 -8.31
N VAL A 19 -2.94 5.02 -8.37
CA VAL A 19 -2.58 4.09 -7.30
C VAL A 19 -1.48 4.70 -6.42
N ILE A 20 -1.71 4.71 -5.10
CA ILE A 20 -0.83 5.34 -4.11
C ILE A 20 -0.48 4.31 -3.05
N TRP A 21 0.80 4.00 -2.92
CA TRP A 21 1.33 3.10 -1.90
C TRP A 21 2.64 3.65 -1.32
N ILE A 22 2.52 4.61 -0.41
CA ILE A 22 3.63 5.34 0.19
C ILE A 22 3.42 5.47 1.70
N GLY A 23 4.51 5.62 2.47
CA GLY A 23 4.49 5.74 3.94
C GLY A 23 5.42 4.75 4.66
N HIS A 24 5.83 3.66 3.99
CA HIS A 24 6.70 2.62 4.57
C HIS A 24 8.04 3.18 5.07
N ASN A 25 8.63 4.12 4.34
CA ASN A 25 9.92 4.71 4.71
C ASN A 25 9.78 5.77 5.80
N ASP A 26 8.65 6.47 5.83
CA ASP A 26 8.33 7.44 6.88
C ASP A 26 8.21 6.73 8.24
N LEU A 27 7.43 5.65 8.33
CA LEU A 27 7.29 4.87 9.55
C LEU A 27 8.63 4.25 10.01
N LYS A 28 9.43 3.76 9.06
CA LYS A 28 10.79 3.30 9.35
C LYS A 28 11.70 4.41 9.90
N CYS A 29 11.56 5.64 9.40
CA CYS A 29 12.28 6.80 9.89
C CYS A 29 11.85 7.14 11.33
N LEU A 30 10.54 7.18 11.58
CA LEU A 30 9.97 7.40 12.92
C LEU A 30 10.44 6.35 13.93
N TYR A 31 10.40 5.08 13.53
CA TYR A 31 10.87 3.99 14.35
C TYR A 31 12.35 4.14 14.75
N ARG A 32 13.20 4.50 13.79
CA ARG A 32 14.64 4.74 14.03
C ARG A 32 14.89 5.94 14.94
N LYS A 33 14.09 6.99 14.79
CA LYS A 33 14.20 8.23 15.59
C LYS A 33 13.48 8.16 16.94
N LYS A 34 12.64 7.14 17.16
CA LYS A 34 11.77 6.97 18.33
C LYS A 34 10.76 8.12 18.50
N THR A 35 10.17 8.61 17.41
CA THR A 35 9.17 9.70 17.40
C THR A 35 7.80 9.22 16.92
N THR A 36 6.69 9.75 17.46
CA THR A 36 5.30 9.30 17.14
C THR A 36 4.38 10.42 16.63
N PHE A 37 4.62 11.68 17.01
CA PHE A 37 3.76 12.83 16.67
C PHE A 37 3.73 13.18 15.18
N GLU A 38 4.57 12.58 14.35
CA GLU A 38 4.71 12.93 12.93
C GLU A 38 3.70 12.21 12.02
N ILE A 39 3.00 11.16 12.47
CA ILE A 39 2.10 10.38 11.61
C ILE A 39 0.94 11.22 11.05
N ASP A 40 0.35 12.10 11.86
CA ASP A 40 -0.72 12.98 11.39
C ASP A 40 -0.21 13.98 10.34
N LYS A 41 1.01 14.51 10.54
CA LYS A 41 1.67 15.38 9.58
C LYS A 41 1.95 14.65 8.26
N ILE A 42 2.55 13.46 8.32
CA ILE A 42 2.87 12.64 7.13
C ILE A 42 1.60 12.33 6.34
N THR A 43 0.54 11.87 7.02
CA THR A 43 -0.73 11.55 6.34
C THR A 43 -1.46 12.80 5.84
N THR A 44 -1.31 13.96 6.50
CA THR A 44 -1.83 15.23 5.99
C THR A 44 -1.10 15.66 4.72
N GLU A 45 0.23 15.60 4.69
CA GLU A 45 1.00 15.93 3.49
C GLU A 45 0.68 14.99 2.32
N LEU A 46 0.47 13.70 2.58
CA LEU A 46 0.00 12.78 1.55
C LEU A 46 -1.34 13.21 0.95
N PHE A 47 -2.30 13.61 1.78
CA PHE A 47 -3.60 14.08 1.29
C PHE A 47 -3.54 15.45 0.62
N ASN A 48 -2.61 16.33 1.01
CA ASN A 48 -2.31 17.55 0.28
C ASN A 48 -1.78 17.25 -1.14
N LEU A 49 -0.98 16.19 -1.30
CA LEU A 49 -0.53 15.74 -2.62
C LEU A 49 -1.69 15.13 -3.43
N ILE A 50 -2.57 14.35 -2.80
CA ILE A 50 -3.78 13.81 -3.45
C ILE A 50 -4.69 14.95 -3.92
N GLU A 51 -4.86 16.00 -3.12
CA GLU A 51 -5.61 17.20 -3.51
C GLU A 51 -5.03 17.82 -4.79
N LYS A 52 -3.71 18.00 -4.87
CA LYS A 52 -3.04 18.53 -6.07
C LYS A 52 -3.24 17.62 -7.30
N ILE A 53 -3.23 16.31 -7.10
CA ILE A 53 -3.49 15.33 -8.18
C ILE A 53 -4.97 15.44 -8.64
N TYR A 54 -5.90 15.67 -7.73
CA TYR A 54 -7.30 15.93 -8.04
C TYR A 54 -7.52 17.25 -8.79
N GLU A 55 -6.84 18.33 -8.37
CA GLU A 55 -6.93 19.65 -9.01
C GLU A 55 -6.53 19.62 -10.49
N VAL A 56 -5.62 18.71 -10.87
CA VAL A 56 -5.21 18.52 -12.28
C VAL A 56 -6.09 17.54 -13.06
N GLY A 57 -7.14 16.97 -12.46
CA GLY A 57 -8.17 16.22 -13.17
C GLY A 57 -8.34 14.75 -12.77
N ALA A 58 -7.54 14.22 -11.83
CA ALA A 58 -7.70 12.84 -11.37
C ALA A 58 -9.02 12.66 -10.60
N ARG A 59 -9.73 11.55 -10.85
CA ARG A 59 -11.00 11.24 -10.17
C ARG A 59 -11.07 9.85 -9.55
N ASN A 60 -10.26 8.88 -10.00
CA ASN A 60 -10.26 7.54 -9.41
C ASN A 60 -8.95 7.28 -8.67
N PHE A 61 -9.03 6.99 -7.39
CA PHE A 61 -7.90 6.76 -6.50
C PHE A 61 -7.97 5.39 -5.85
N LEU A 62 -6.84 4.69 -5.84
CA LEU A 62 -6.63 3.50 -5.04
C LEU A 62 -5.48 3.78 -4.07
N ILE A 63 -5.76 3.73 -2.77
CA ILE A 63 -4.75 3.92 -1.73
C ILE A 63 -4.52 2.58 -1.03
N LEU A 64 -3.28 2.13 -0.99
CA LEU A 64 -2.92 0.90 -0.29
C LEU A 64 -2.49 1.26 1.13
N GLU A 65 -3.08 0.57 2.10
CA GLU A 65 -2.57 0.56 3.46
C GLU A 65 -1.12 0.07 3.52
N ILE A 66 -0.40 0.52 4.54
CA ILE A 66 0.95 0.05 4.82
C ILE A 66 0.88 -1.42 5.28
N GLN A 67 1.74 -2.24 4.72
CA GLN A 67 1.83 -3.66 5.04
C GLN A 67 2.39 -3.85 6.47
N PRO A 68 2.26 -5.04 7.09
CA PRO A 68 2.63 -5.24 8.49
C PRO A 68 4.17 -5.33 8.66
N GLN A 69 4.88 -4.21 8.58
CA GLN A 69 6.34 -4.14 8.67
C GLN A 69 6.91 -4.62 10.02
N HIS A 70 6.10 -4.65 11.07
CA HIS A 70 6.48 -5.14 12.40
C HIS A 70 6.75 -6.66 12.43
N ILE A 71 6.24 -7.42 11.45
CA ILE A 71 6.45 -8.86 11.31
C ILE A 71 7.24 -9.26 10.06
N ASN A 72 7.68 -8.29 9.25
CA ASN A 72 8.60 -8.60 8.17
C ASN A 72 9.98 -9.03 8.75
N PRO A 73 10.87 -9.64 7.94
CA PRO A 73 12.15 -10.15 8.44
C PRO A 73 13.05 -9.12 9.14
N LEU A 74 12.88 -7.82 8.91
CA LEU A 74 13.68 -6.75 9.53
C LEU A 74 12.97 -6.00 10.67
N LYS A 75 11.66 -6.22 10.89
CA LYS A 75 10.84 -5.62 11.97
C LYS A 75 11.08 -4.12 12.17
N GLN A 76 10.96 -3.35 11.09
CA GLN A 76 11.46 -1.96 11.03
C GLN A 76 10.45 -0.88 11.45
N SER A 77 9.32 -1.26 12.06
CA SER A 77 8.29 -0.33 12.53
C SER A 77 7.47 -0.96 13.65
N LYS A 78 6.85 -0.11 14.48
CA LYS A 78 5.93 -0.56 15.54
C LYS A 78 4.56 -0.86 14.94
N LYS A 79 3.87 -1.86 15.49
CA LYS A 79 2.51 -2.23 15.05
C LYS A 79 1.56 -1.06 15.24
N GLU A 80 1.67 -0.36 16.37
CA GLU A 80 0.79 0.74 16.76
C GLU A 80 0.89 1.92 15.78
N ASP A 81 2.12 2.25 15.35
CA ASP A 81 2.38 3.32 14.38
C ASP A 81 1.81 2.97 13.00
N ILE A 82 1.92 1.71 12.57
CA ILE A 82 1.34 1.22 11.31
C ILE A 82 -0.20 1.31 11.36
N LEU A 83 -0.81 0.82 12.44
CA LEU A 83 -2.26 0.88 12.61
C LEU A 83 -2.76 2.32 12.70
N MET A 84 -2.03 3.20 13.40
CA MET A 84 -2.35 4.62 13.45
C MET A 84 -2.27 5.28 12.06
N TYR A 85 -1.23 4.98 11.28
CA TYR A 85 -1.09 5.46 9.91
C TYR A 85 -2.26 5.00 9.04
N ASN A 86 -2.55 3.70 9.01
CA ASN A 86 -3.62 3.12 8.20
C ASN A 86 -5.00 3.69 8.58
N ASN A 87 -5.28 3.83 9.89
CA ASN A 87 -6.51 4.47 10.36
C ASN A 87 -6.63 5.93 9.88
N LYS A 88 -5.53 6.69 9.90
CA LYS A 88 -5.50 8.08 9.40
C LYS A 88 -5.73 8.13 7.89
N ILE A 89 -5.19 7.18 7.12
CA ILE A 89 -5.49 7.05 5.68
C ILE A 89 -6.98 6.82 5.45
N ILE A 90 -7.60 5.88 6.15
CA ILE A 90 -9.04 5.57 6.01
C ILE A 90 -9.89 6.81 6.34
N VAL A 91 -9.61 7.49 7.46
CA VAL A 91 -10.36 8.68 7.87
C VAL A 91 -10.20 9.82 6.86
N LYS A 92 -8.97 10.10 6.42
CA LYS A 92 -8.73 11.16 5.45
C LYS A 92 -9.30 10.82 4.07
N ALA A 93 -9.28 9.55 3.65
CA ALA A 93 -9.92 9.10 2.40
C ALA A 93 -11.44 9.34 2.43
N LYS A 94 -12.11 9.00 3.54
CA LYS A 94 -13.54 9.29 3.73
C LYS A 94 -13.83 10.79 3.68
N ASN A 95 -13.00 11.61 4.32
CA ASN A 95 -13.17 13.06 4.30
C ASN A 95 -12.92 13.66 2.91
N PHE A 96 -11.92 13.16 2.19
CA PHE A 96 -11.62 13.55 0.82
C PHE A 96 -12.80 13.27 -0.11
N PHE A 97 -13.39 12.08 -0.04
CA PHE A 97 -14.59 11.74 -0.82
C PHE A 97 -15.77 12.65 -0.50
N LYS A 98 -16.04 12.92 0.79
CA LYS A 98 -17.10 13.84 1.21
C LYS A 98 -16.90 15.27 0.67
N LYS A 99 -15.64 15.70 0.53
CA LYS A 99 -15.28 17.01 -0.03
C LYS A 99 -15.40 17.02 -1.56
N HIS A 100 -15.05 15.92 -2.22
CA HIS A 100 -14.98 15.80 -3.69
C HIS A 100 -15.87 14.66 -4.18
N LEU A 101 -17.18 14.90 -4.21
CA LEU A 101 -18.20 13.88 -4.54
C LEU A 101 -18.09 13.32 -5.96
N ASN A 102 -17.33 13.97 -6.84
CA ASN A 102 -17.05 13.50 -8.20
C ASN A 102 -15.84 12.54 -8.26
N THR A 103 -15.35 12.04 -7.13
CA THR A 103 -14.21 11.11 -7.05
C THR A 103 -14.67 9.72 -6.64
N ASN A 104 -13.95 8.71 -7.11
CA ASN A 104 -13.97 7.36 -6.57
C ASN A 104 -12.70 7.15 -5.75
N ILE A 105 -12.82 6.70 -4.51
CA ILE A 105 -11.67 6.38 -3.66
C ILE A 105 -11.85 5.00 -3.03
N THR A 106 -10.89 4.13 -3.30
CA THR A 106 -10.82 2.79 -2.70
C THR A 106 -9.58 2.74 -1.81
N VAL A 107 -9.75 2.23 -0.59
CA VAL A 107 -8.63 1.93 0.31
C VAL A 107 -8.47 0.41 0.37
N TYR A 108 -7.33 -0.09 -0.09
CA TYR A 108 -7.03 -1.51 -0.06
C TYR A 108 -6.29 -1.88 1.22
N ASN A 109 -6.80 -2.88 1.94
CA ASN A 109 -6.25 -3.33 3.21
C ASN A 109 -5.11 -4.34 2.99
N THR A 110 -3.98 -3.84 2.51
CA THR A 110 -2.74 -4.62 2.35
C THR A 110 -2.30 -5.26 3.66
N PHE A 111 -2.53 -4.57 4.78
CA PHE A 111 -2.15 -5.05 6.11
C PHE A 111 -2.78 -6.40 6.41
N LYS A 112 -4.11 -6.47 6.30
CA LYS A 112 -4.91 -7.67 6.53
C LYS A 112 -4.58 -8.77 5.53
N LYS A 113 -4.41 -8.43 4.25
CA LYS A 113 -4.10 -9.45 3.23
C LYS A 113 -2.77 -10.14 3.51
N ILE A 114 -1.76 -9.40 3.93
CA ILE A 114 -0.47 -10.01 4.31
C ILE A 114 -0.60 -10.84 5.59
N GLU A 115 -1.35 -10.38 6.61
CA GLU A 115 -1.62 -11.20 7.80
C GLU A 115 -2.34 -12.51 7.43
N GLU A 116 -3.30 -12.47 6.51
CA GLU A 116 -4.00 -13.66 5.99
C GLU A 116 -3.06 -14.63 5.28
N ILE A 117 -2.17 -14.12 4.41
CA ILE A 117 -1.18 -14.95 3.71
C ILE A 117 -0.24 -15.60 4.72
N MET A 118 0.25 -14.85 5.70
CA MET A 118 1.16 -15.38 6.71
C MET A 118 0.48 -16.43 7.59
N ALA A 119 -0.80 -16.24 7.94
CA ALA A 119 -1.57 -17.19 8.72
C ALA A 119 -1.89 -18.49 7.95
N ASN A 120 -1.96 -18.42 6.62
CA ASN A 120 -2.32 -19.54 5.74
C ASN A 120 -1.22 -19.81 4.70
N CYS A 121 0.05 -19.83 5.15
CA CYS A 121 1.23 -19.83 4.27
C CYS A 121 1.17 -20.92 3.19
N ASP A 122 0.88 -22.16 3.58
CA ASP A 122 0.81 -23.31 2.67
C ASP A 122 -0.37 -23.22 1.69
N PHE A 123 -1.51 -22.65 2.11
CA PHE A 123 -2.68 -22.45 1.26
C PHE A 123 -2.36 -21.52 0.09
N PHE A 124 -1.58 -20.46 0.33
CA PHE A 124 -1.07 -19.58 -0.72
C PHE A 124 0.14 -20.18 -1.48
N GLY A 125 0.53 -21.42 -1.14
CA GLY A 125 1.59 -22.18 -1.78
C GLY A 125 2.99 -21.67 -1.46
N PHE A 126 3.18 -21.03 -0.31
CA PHE A 126 4.51 -20.72 0.21
C PHE A 126 4.95 -21.83 1.17
N LYS A 127 6.26 -22.06 1.29
CA LYS A 127 6.84 -22.94 2.31
C LYS A 127 7.42 -22.16 3.50
N ASP A 128 7.69 -20.86 3.32
CA ASP A 128 8.19 -19.99 4.38
C ASP A 128 7.66 -18.55 4.21
N CYS A 129 6.82 -18.13 5.17
CA CYS A 129 6.26 -16.78 5.21
C CYS A 129 6.91 -15.88 6.27
N VAL A 130 7.94 -16.37 6.96
CA VAL A 130 8.57 -15.70 8.10
C VAL A 130 9.99 -15.25 7.75
N SER A 131 10.78 -16.11 7.12
CA SER A 131 12.17 -15.83 6.75
C SER A 131 12.26 -15.06 5.44
N ALA A 132 13.33 -14.28 5.30
CA ALA A 132 13.77 -13.77 4.01
C ALA A 132 14.52 -14.86 3.23
N TRP A 133 14.15 -15.09 1.97
CA TRP A 133 14.89 -15.99 1.07
C TRP A 133 16.39 -15.64 0.98
N GLN A 134 16.75 -14.35 0.98
CA GLN A 134 18.16 -13.93 0.92
C GLN A 134 19.00 -14.47 2.10
N ASN A 135 18.37 -14.66 3.26
CA ASN A 135 19.01 -15.18 4.47
C ASN A 135 18.84 -16.70 4.60
N ASN A 136 17.88 -17.28 3.89
CA ASN A 136 17.50 -18.67 3.95
C ASN A 136 17.25 -19.19 2.53
N LYS A 137 18.33 -19.56 1.83
CA LYS A 137 18.30 -20.05 0.44
C LYS A 137 18.06 -21.56 0.34
N LYS A 138 17.38 -22.16 1.33
CA LYS A 138 17.15 -23.61 1.39
C LYS A 138 16.21 -24.10 0.29
N ASN A 139 15.20 -23.29 -0.04
CA ASN A 139 14.22 -23.55 -1.08
C ASN A 139 14.33 -22.52 -2.22
N LYS A 140 13.53 -22.70 -3.27
CA LYS A 140 13.44 -21.74 -4.38
C LYS A 140 12.84 -20.43 -3.87
N MET A 141 13.17 -19.32 -4.54
CA MET A 141 12.67 -17.99 -4.18
C MET A 141 11.13 -17.91 -4.17
N GLU A 142 10.46 -18.62 -5.07
CA GLU A 142 9.00 -18.72 -5.18
C GLU A 142 8.32 -19.38 -3.97
N ASP A 143 9.07 -20.14 -3.17
CA ASP A 143 8.59 -20.77 -1.95
C ASP A 143 8.52 -19.78 -0.76
N TYR A 144 9.04 -18.56 -0.91
CA TYR A 144 9.10 -17.56 0.17
C TYR A 144 8.14 -16.39 -0.06
N LEU A 145 7.50 -15.93 1.00
CA LEU A 145 6.75 -14.66 0.97
C LEU A 145 7.70 -13.45 0.88
N TRP A 146 8.87 -13.54 1.51
CA TRP A 146 9.82 -12.43 1.61
C TRP A 146 11.13 -12.73 0.87
N ILE A 147 11.60 -11.79 0.05
CA ILE A 147 12.96 -11.85 -0.53
C ILE A 147 13.98 -11.36 0.48
N ASN A 148 13.66 -10.23 1.09
CA ASN A 148 14.40 -9.55 2.15
C ASN A 148 13.39 -8.97 3.15
N ASN A 149 13.27 -7.65 3.23
CA ASN A 149 12.15 -6.97 3.87
C ASN A 149 10.99 -6.63 2.91
N HIS A 150 11.14 -6.97 1.63
CA HIS A 150 10.17 -6.80 0.56
C HIS A 150 9.54 -8.14 0.18
N LEU A 151 8.28 -8.08 -0.28
CA LEU A 151 7.54 -9.24 -0.76
C LEU A 151 8.20 -9.84 -2.00
N SER A 152 8.07 -11.16 -2.16
CA SER A 152 8.42 -11.87 -3.38
C SER A 152 7.49 -11.50 -4.54
N GLU A 153 7.91 -11.83 -5.76
CA GLU A 153 7.08 -11.67 -6.96
C GLU A 153 5.71 -12.36 -6.79
N LYS A 154 5.72 -13.60 -6.27
CA LYS A 154 4.50 -14.34 -5.97
C LYS A 154 3.61 -13.63 -4.93
N GLY A 155 4.20 -13.08 -3.86
CA GLY A 155 3.47 -12.28 -2.88
C GLY A 155 2.83 -11.04 -3.50
N ASN A 156 3.57 -10.29 -4.33
CA ASN A 156 3.03 -9.14 -5.06
C ASN A 156 1.93 -9.55 -6.04
N LYS A 157 2.06 -10.70 -6.71
CA LYS A 157 1.05 -11.22 -7.62
C LYS A 157 -0.27 -11.54 -6.90
N ILE A 158 -0.21 -12.18 -5.74
CA ILE A 158 -1.42 -12.45 -4.94
C ILE A 158 -2.11 -11.13 -4.55
N LEU A 159 -1.36 -10.10 -4.16
CA LEU A 159 -1.93 -8.78 -3.87
C LEU A 159 -2.56 -8.15 -5.12
N SER A 160 -1.90 -8.22 -6.28
CA SER A 160 -2.42 -7.63 -7.51
C SER A 160 -3.67 -8.32 -8.01
N ASP A 161 -3.74 -9.65 -7.90
CA ASP A 161 -4.92 -10.44 -8.28
C ASP A 161 -6.11 -10.09 -7.37
N ASP A 162 -5.89 -10.02 -6.05
CA ASP A 162 -6.93 -9.64 -5.07
C ASP A 162 -7.42 -8.19 -5.26
N ILE A 163 -6.52 -7.25 -5.56
CA ILE A 163 -6.89 -5.87 -5.94
C ILE A 163 -7.72 -5.86 -7.21
N ASN A 164 -7.34 -6.65 -8.23
CA ASN A 164 -8.10 -6.73 -9.48
C ASN A 164 -9.52 -7.26 -9.24
N ASP A 165 -9.67 -8.30 -8.41
CA ASP A 165 -10.97 -8.88 -8.07
C ASP A 165 -11.87 -7.87 -7.36
N ILE A 166 -11.32 -7.10 -6.40
CA ILE A 166 -12.04 -6.01 -5.74
C ILE A 166 -12.45 -4.95 -6.75
N LEU A 167 -11.52 -4.43 -7.55
CA LEU A 167 -11.81 -3.36 -8.50
C LEU A 167 -12.80 -3.78 -9.59
N THR A 168 -12.78 -5.05 -10.00
CA THR A 168 -13.74 -5.58 -10.97
C THR A 168 -15.12 -5.80 -10.35
N SER A 169 -15.20 -6.16 -9.07
CA SER A 169 -16.49 -6.26 -8.35
C SER A 169 -17.17 -4.91 -8.11
N LEU A 170 -16.42 -3.81 -8.14
CA LEU A 170 -16.94 -2.45 -7.97
C LEU A 170 -17.53 -1.87 -9.26
N LYS A 171 -17.35 -2.53 -10.41
CA LYS A 171 -17.97 -2.12 -11.66
C LYS A 171 -19.47 -2.43 -11.60
N VAL A 172 -20.27 -1.40 -11.31
CA VAL A 172 -21.72 -1.37 -11.56
C VAL A 172 -21.96 -0.67 -12.89
#